data_AF-A0A097KUR4-F1
#
_entry.id   AF-A0A097KUR4-F1
#
_cell.length_a   1.000
_cell.length_b   1.000
_cell.length_c   1.000
_cell.angle_alpha   90.00
_cell.angle_beta   90.00
_cell.angle_gamma   90.00
#
_symmetry.space_group_name_H-M   'P 1'
#
loop_
_entity.id
_entity.type
_entity.pdbx_description
1 polymer ?
#
loop_
_entity_poly.entity_id
_entity_poly.type
_entity_poly.pdbx_seq_one_letter_code
_entity_poly.pdbx_strand_id
1 'polypeptide(L)'
;IEACSGDTLLINVTNALQGEPISIHWHGLHVHNTMDGVPGVTQNAIPPGSTFMYNLTIPQDQSGTFWYHGHTGTSRADGLYGGFVVHAPSSRPTVRGLMARDSAESLQYGYEREFLLLIGDWYHQPGAQVLAWYMSIASFGNEPVPDSLLINGAGSFDCSMAVPARPVDCIEQQANLSYLSDIDTSFRLRVVNTGSLAGFTLSFENKPLTLIQVDSTE
;
A
#
# COMPACT_ATOMS: atom_id res chain seq x y z
N ILE A 1 -4.18 1.28 7.95
CA ILE A 1 -5.05 2.26 8.63
C ILE A 1 -6.47 1.95 8.21
N GLU A 2 -7.40 1.90 9.16
CA GLU A 2 -8.83 1.78 8.86
C GLU A 2 -9.57 2.93 9.55
N ALA A 3 -10.52 3.51 8.85
CA ALA A 3 -11.35 4.62 9.33
C ALA A 3 -12.73 4.56 8.68
N CYS A 4 -13.66 5.41 9.12
CA CYS A 4 -14.95 5.61 8.47
C CYS A 4 -14.99 6.95 7.74
N SER A 5 -15.88 7.08 6.75
CA SER A 5 -16.18 8.38 6.13
C SER A 5 -16.59 9.39 7.20
N GLY A 6 -16.04 10.60 7.13
CA GLY A 6 -16.27 11.65 8.12
C GLY A 6 -15.33 11.66 9.33
N ASP A 7 -14.51 10.62 9.53
CA ASP A 7 -13.56 10.59 10.64
C ASP A 7 -12.44 11.63 10.45
N THR A 8 -11.94 12.14 11.58
CA THR A 8 -10.71 12.93 11.63
C THR A 8 -9.59 12.13 12.29
N LEU A 9 -8.48 11.91 11.57
CA LEU A 9 -7.29 11.22 12.06
C LEU A 9 -6.16 12.20 12.32
N LEU A 10 -5.54 12.08 13.50
CA LEU A 10 -4.29 12.75 13.84
C LEU A 10 -3.17 11.72 13.83
N ILE A 11 -2.31 11.76 12.80
CA ILE A 11 -1.26 10.77 12.57
C ILE A 11 0.11 11.43 12.77
N ASN A 12 0.77 11.07 13.87
CA ASN A 12 2.14 11.51 14.13
C ASN A 12 3.13 10.61 13.38
N VAL A 13 3.88 11.20 12.45
CA VAL A 13 4.95 10.54 11.71
C VAL A 13 6.28 11.07 12.23
N THR A 14 7.01 10.21 12.94
CA THR A 14 8.36 10.51 13.43
C THR A 14 9.39 9.93 12.47
N ASN A 15 10.25 10.78 11.91
CA ASN A 15 11.36 10.34 11.09
C ASN A 15 12.51 9.85 11.99
N ALA A 16 12.67 8.53 12.11
CA ALA A 16 13.74 7.90 12.88
C ALA A 16 14.99 7.57 12.05
N LEU A 17 15.04 7.94 10.76
CA LEU A 17 16.22 7.77 9.93
C LEU A 17 17.34 8.73 10.37
N GLN A 18 18.60 8.36 10.13
CA GLN A 18 19.75 9.16 10.57
C GLN A 18 20.14 10.29 9.61
N GLY A 19 19.79 10.21 8.33
CA GLY A 19 20.29 11.16 7.32
C GLY A 19 19.30 11.56 6.23
N GLU A 20 18.18 10.86 6.10
CA GLU A 20 17.24 11.08 4.99
C GLU A 20 15.93 11.67 5.49
N PRO A 21 15.43 12.74 4.85
CA PRO A 21 14.10 13.25 5.15
C PRO A 21 13.04 12.34 4.53
N ILE A 22 11.85 12.30 5.13
CA ILE A 22 10.71 11.51 4.63
C ILE A 22 9.44 12.35 4.52
N SER A 23 8.47 11.87 3.77
CA SER A 23 7.11 12.38 3.75
C SER A 23 6.15 11.25 3.44
N ILE A 24 4.91 11.33 3.92
CA ILE A 24 3.86 10.36 3.65
C ILE A 24 2.76 11.03 2.85
N HIS A 25 2.45 10.49 1.68
CA HIS A 25 1.31 10.87 0.86
C HIS A 25 0.15 9.89 1.05
N TRP A 26 -1.08 10.42 0.98
CA TRP A 26 -2.34 9.71 1.25
C TRP A 26 -3.06 9.46 -0.08
N HIS A 27 -2.64 8.42 -0.78
CA HIS A 27 -3.00 8.18 -2.17
C HIS A 27 -4.52 8.01 -2.36
N GLY A 28 -5.12 8.91 -3.14
CA GLY A 28 -6.54 8.93 -3.47
C GLY A 28 -7.44 9.60 -2.42
N LEU A 29 -6.95 9.91 -1.22
CA LEU A 29 -7.74 10.61 -0.21
C LEU A 29 -7.81 12.10 -0.52
N HIS A 30 -9.01 12.67 -0.47
CA HIS A 30 -9.20 14.12 -0.53
C HIS A 30 -8.85 14.71 0.82
N VAL A 31 -7.62 15.21 0.93
CA VAL A 31 -7.10 15.83 2.14
C VAL A 31 -6.89 17.32 1.93
N HIS A 32 -6.80 18.09 3.02
CA HIS A 32 -6.38 19.48 2.92
C HIS A 32 -4.98 19.55 2.31
N ASN A 33 -4.74 20.46 1.36
CA ASN A 33 -3.50 20.51 0.59
C ASN A 33 -2.24 20.45 1.48
N THR A 34 -2.23 21.15 2.61
CA THR A 34 -1.09 21.16 3.56
C THR A 34 -0.80 19.83 4.26
N MET A 35 -1.64 18.80 4.06
CA MET A 35 -1.52 17.46 4.64
C MET A 35 -1.26 16.38 3.59
N ASP A 36 -1.10 16.78 2.32
CA ASP A 36 -0.97 15.87 1.18
C ASP A 36 0.38 15.15 1.12
N GLY A 37 1.42 15.65 1.79
CA GLY A 37 2.67 14.89 1.93
C GLY A 37 3.66 14.97 0.78
N VAL A 38 3.57 15.97 -0.09
CA VAL A 38 4.40 16.13 -1.29
C VAL A 38 5.47 17.22 -1.07
N PRO A 39 6.74 16.85 -0.84
CA PRO A 39 7.80 17.80 -0.58
C PRO A 39 8.00 18.80 -1.72
N GLY A 40 8.11 20.08 -1.38
CA GLY A 40 8.32 21.16 -2.37
C GLY A 40 7.05 21.61 -3.10
N VAL A 41 5.91 20.94 -2.86
CA VAL A 41 4.60 21.36 -3.39
C VAL A 41 3.66 21.73 -2.25
N THR A 42 3.43 20.80 -1.33
CA THR A 42 2.40 20.96 -0.30
C THR A 42 2.98 21.14 1.10
N GLN A 43 4.18 20.63 1.36
CA GLN A 43 4.90 20.80 2.62
C GLN A 43 6.42 20.63 2.44
N ASN A 44 7.18 20.88 3.51
CA ASN A 44 8.56 20.41 3.60
C ASN A 44 8.58 18.94 4.03
N ALA A 45 9.61 18.20 3.61
CA ALA A 45 9.84 16.84 4.11
C ALA A 45 10.23 16.87 5.61
N ILE A 46 9.88 15.80 6.33
CA ILE A 46 10.12 15.63 7.76
C ILE A 46 11.61 15.32 7.97
N PRO A 47 12.40 16.20 8.61
CA PRO A 47 13.82 15.96 8.82
C PRO A 47 14.08 14.80 9.77
N PRO A 48 15.28 14.16 9.72
CA PRO A 48 15.75 13.21 10.73
C PRO A 48 15.50 13.68 12.17
N GLY A 49 14.96 12.79 13.01
CA GLY A 49 14.65 13.04 14.41
C GLY A 49 13.41 13.92 14.68
N SER A 50 12.76 14.42 13.64
CA SER A 50 11.58 15.30 13.77
C SER A 50 10.27 14.54 13.62
N THR A 51 9.19 15.13 14.12
CA THR A 51 7.82 14.60 13.98
C THR A 51 6.92 15.61 13.30
N PHE A 52 6.09 15.13 12.39
CA PHE A 52 5.01 15.90 11.77
C PHE A 52 3.67 15.22 12.06
N MET A 53 2.66 16.01 12.40
CA MET A 53 1.30 15.52 12.65
C MET A 53 0.44 15.80 11.42
N TYR A 54 0.04 14.75 10.72
CA TYR A 54 -0.96 14.82 9.67
C TYR A 54 -2.35 14.87 10.30
N ASN A 55 -3.13 15.89 9.98
CA ASN A 55 -4.52 16.04 10.41
C ASN A 55 -5.44 15.81 9.20
N LEU A 56 -5.95 14.59 9.07
CA LEU A 56 -6.74 14.15 7.93
C LEU A 56 -8.21 14.12 8.32
N THR A 57 -9.06 14.87 7.63
CA THR A 57 -10.52 14.73 7.74
C THR A 57 -11.03 14.06 6.49
N ILE A 58 -11.57 12.85 6.64
CA ILE A 58 -12.10 12.07 5.51
C ILE A 58 -13.46 12.66 5.13
N PRO A 59 -13.69 13.04 3.86
CA PRO A 59 -15.01 13.48 3.41
C PRO A 59 -16.09 12.42 3.63
N GLN A 60 -17.33 12.87 3.83
CA GLN A 60 -18.49 11.98 4.05
C GLN A 60 -18.80 11.10 2.83
N ASP A 61 -18.40 11.53 1.64
CA ASP A 61 -18.62 10.87 0.36
C ASP A 61 -17.45 9.97 -0.09
N GLN A 62 -16.32 9.95 0.64
CA GLN A 62 -15.23 9.03 0.34
C GLN A 62 -15.33 7.75 1.18
N SER A 63 -15.40 6.61 0.51
CA SER A 63 -15.24 5.28 1.09
C SER A 63 -14.66 4.33 0.05
N GLY A 64 -13.88 3.33 0.47
CA GLY A 64 -13.22 2.41 -0.45
C GLY A 64 -11.82 2.01 -0.02
N THR A 65 -11.01 1.66 -1.00
CA THR A 65 -9.64 1.20 -0.82
C THR A 65 -8.66 2.30 -1.23
N PHE A 66 -7.87 2.74 -0.27
CA PHE A 66 -6.81 3.71 -0.44
C PHE A 66 -5.51 3.12 0.11
N TRP A 67 -4.43 3.89 0.05
CA TRP A 67 -3.14 3.51 0.61
C TRP A 67 -2.33 4.76 0.91
N TYR A 68 -1.24 4.59 1.65
CA TYR A 68 -0.27 5.65 1.87
C TYR A 68 1.11 5.15 1.45
N HIS A 69 1.96 6.08 1.05
CA HIS A 69 3.34 5.76 0.70
C HIS A 69 4.29 6.92 0.93
N GLY A 70 5.58 6.58 1.03
CA GLY A 70 6.68 7.52 0.99
C GLY A 70 6.62 8.35 -0.28
N HIS A 71 6.69 9.67 -0.16
CA HIS A 71 6.67 10.59 -1.30
C HIS A 71 7.96 11.42 -1.40
N THR A 72 9.04 10.91 -0.80
CA THR A 72 10.40 11.47 -0.89
C THR A 72 11.35 10.43 -1.48
N GLY A 73 12.09 10.79 -2.53
CA GLY A 73 13.06 9.91 -3.18
C GLY A 73 12.45 8.56 -3.59
N THR A 74 13.15 7.47 -3.27
CA THR A 74 12.73 6.09 -3.53
C THR A 74 12.14 5.39 -2.32
N SER A 75 11.85 6.11 -1.23
CA SER A 75 11.38 5.52 0.04
C SER A 75 10.19 4.55 -0.11
N ARG A 76 9.28 4.81 -1.07
CA ARG A 76 8.21 3.87 -1.44
C ARG A 76 8.76 2.51 -1.91
N ALA A 77 9.73 2.52 -2.84
CA ALA A 77 10.35 1.31 -3.36
C ALA A 77 11.12 0.55 -2.25
N ASP A 78 11.66 1.29 -1.27
CA ASP A 78 12.36 0.76 -0.10
C ASP A 78 11.41 0.27 1.02
N GLY A 79 10.09 0.20 0.76
CA GLY A 79 9.11 -0.40 1.67
C GLY A 79 8.28 0.57 2.50
N LEU A 80 8.42 1.89 2.30
CA LEU A 80 7.59 2.87 3.00
C LEU A 80 6.22 2.99 2.34
N TYR A 81 5.31 2.06 2.64
CA TYR A 81 3.92 2.08 2.21
C TYR A 81 3.02 1.29 3.16
N GLY A 82 1.71 1.48 3.01
CA GLY A 82 0.73 0.65 3.73
C GLY A 82 -0.70 0.91 3.30
N GLY A 83 -1.59 0.02 3.71
CA GLY A 83 -3.01 0.09 3.41
C GLY A 83 -3.75 1.21 4.13
N PHE A 84 -4.73 1.80 3.45
CA PHE A 84 -5.69 2.73 4.05
C PHE A 84 -7.11 2.35 3.59
N VAL A 85 -7.93 1.77 4.46
CA VAL A 85 -9.32 1.43 4.12
C VAL A 85 -10.26 2.44 4.77
N VAL A 86 -11.19 2.97 3.97
CA VAL A 86 -12.27 3.83 4.48
C VAL A 86 -13.59 3.10 4.34
N HIS A 87 -14.21 2.80 5.47
CA HIS A 87 -15.50 2.14 5.54
C HIS A 87 -16.62 3.14 5.30
N ALA A 88 -17.58 2.77 4.45
CA ALA A 88 -18.79 3.56 4.25
C ALA A 88 -19.60 3.67 5.55
N PRO A 89 -20.36 4.76 5.75
CA PRO A 89 -21.23 4.90 6.91
C PRO A 89 -22.20 3.73 7.03
N SER A 90 -22.40 3.21 8.24
CA SER A 90 -23.39 2.16 8.46
C SER A 90 -24.80 2.70 8.20
N SER A 91 -25.59 1.95 7.41
CA SER A 91 -26.98 2.29 7.07
C SER A 91 -27.96 2.09 8.24
N ARG A 92 -27.51 1.50 9.36
CA ARG A 92 -28.34 1.30 10.56
C ARG A 92 -27.80 2.12 11.72
N PRO A 93 -28.61 3.00 12.34
CA PRO A 93 -28.23 3.64 13.59
C PRO A 93 -28.17 2.55 14.66
N THR A 94 -26.97 2.19 15.10
CA THR A 94 -26.82 1.31 16.23
C THR A 94 -27.03 2.08 17.52
N VAL A 95 -27.67 1.43 18.48
CA VAL A 95 -27.76 1.94 19.84
C VAL A 95 -26.33 2.19 20.35
N ARG A 96 -26.02 3.46 20.58
CA ARG A 96 -24.86 4.01 21.31
C ARG A 96 -23.57 3.15 21.22
N GLY A 97 -22.83 3.28 20.12
CA GLY A 97 -21.37 3.02 20.11
C GLY A 97 -20.89 1.71 19.50
N LEU A 98 -21.71 0.96 18.77
CA LEU A 98 -21.27 -0.27 18.07
C LEU A 98 -21.52 -0.11 16.57
N MET A 99 -20.54 0.21 15.74
CA MET A 99 -20.72 0.24 14.27
C MET A 99 -21.28 -1.13 13.82
N ALA A 100 -22.39 -1.15 13.06
CA ALA A 100 -22.86 -2.42 12.49
C ALA A 100 -21.79 -2.93 11.52
N ARG A 101 -21.37 -4.18 11.68
CA ARG A 101 -20.36 -4.81 10.80
C ARG A 101 -20.83 -4.93 9.34
N ASP A 102 -22.13 -4.90 9.11
CA ASP A 102 -22.70 -5.01 7.77
C ASP A 102 -22.86 -3.62 7.16
N SER A 103 -22.06 -3.32 6.14
CA SER A 103 -22.23 -2.14 5.29
C SER A 103 -23.37 -2.38 4.29
N ALA A 104 -23.97 -1.32 3.75
CA ALA A 104 -24.93 -1.47 2.65
C ALA A 104 -24.31 -2.24 1.47
N GLU A 105 -23.01 -2.03 1.23
CA GLU A 105 -22.23 -2.71 0.20
C GLU A 105 -22.08 -4.21 0.48
N SER A 106 -21.77 -4.62 1.72
CA SER A 106 -21.65 -6.06 2.05
C SER A 106 -22.97 -6.80 1.88
N LEU A 107 -24.10 -6.12 2.14
CA LEU A 107 -25.44 -6.65 1.87
C LEU A 107 -25.76 -6.73 0.37
N GLN A 108 -25.28 -5.78 -0.43
CA GLN A 108 -25.49 -5.74 -1.88
C GLN A 108 -24.70 -6.82 -2.62
N TYR A 109 -23.42 -7.01 -2.25
CA TYR A 109 -22.51 -7.95 -2.93
C TYR A 109 -22.36 -9.29 -2.20
N GLY A 110 -22.91 -9.42 -0.99
CA GLY A 110 -23.01 -10.69 -0.26
C GLY A 110 -21.68 -11.29 0.19
N TYR A 111 -20.74 -10.46 0.65
CA TYR A 111 -19.46 -10.91 1.21
C TYR A 111 -19.43 -10.80 2.74
N GLU A 112 -18.74 -11.73 3.39
CA GLU A 112 -18.66 -11.85 4.86
C GLU A 112 -17.32 -11.36 5.42
N ARG A 113 -16.28 -11.37 4.60
CA ARG A 113 -14.91 -11.03 5.00
C ARG A 113 -14.27 -10.14 3.95
N GLU A 114 -13.32 -9.33 4.39
CA GLU A 114 -12.51 -8.51 3.51
C GLU A 114 -11.03 -8.82 3.73
N PHE A 115 -10.26 -8.81 2.65
CA PHE A 115 -8.81 -8.96 2.67
C PHE A 115 -8.18 -7.83 1.88
N LEU A 116 -7.11 -7.25 2.42
CA LEU A 116 -6.29 -6.28 1.72
C LEU A 116 -5.01 -6.97 1.22
N LEU A 117 -4.78 -6.91 -0.09
CA LEU A 117 -3.54 -7.31 -0.73
C LEU A 117 -2.79 -6.07 -1.21
N LEU A 118 -1.63 -5.86 -0.61
CA LEU A 118 -0.61 -4.94 -1.11
C LEU A 118 0.35 -5.77 -1.97
N ILE A 119 0.34 -5.52 -3.27
CA ILE A 119 1.14 -6.29 -4.23
C ILE A 119 2.10 -5.33 -4.91
N GLY A 120 3.39 -5.64 -4.93
CA GLY A 120 4.37 -4.76 -5.54
C GLY A 120 5.66 -5.47 -5.91
N ASP A 121 6.42 -4.85 -6.80
CA ASP A 121 7.81 -5.24 -7.06
C ASP A 121 8.72 -5.00 -5.86
N TRP A 122 9.83 -5.74 -5.85
CA TRP A 122 10.89 -5.60 -4.87
C TRP A 122 12.25 -5.74 -5.52
N TYR A 123 13.18 -4.91 -5.06
CA TYR A 123 14.59 -4.94 -5.44
C TYR A 123 15.41 -5.27 -4.20
N HIS A 124 16.42 -6.14 -4.36
CA HIS A 124 17.36 -6.44 -3.28
C HIS A 124 18.36 -5.31 -3.02
N GLN A 125 18.52 -4.40 -3.96
CA GLN A 125 19.34 -3.21 -3.81
C GLN A 125 18.50 -2.03 -3.32
N PRO A 126 19.08 -1.12 -2.51
CA PRO A 126 18.39 0.11 -2.13
C PRO A 126 17.90 0.87 -3.36
N GLY A 127 16.67 1.38 -3.33
CA GLY A 127 16.01 2.04 -4.44
C GLY A 127 16.82 3.21 -5.01
N ALA A 128 17.55 3.94 -4.17
CA ALA A 128 18.45 5.01 -4.61
C ALA A 128 19.56 4.50 -5.56
N GLN A 129 20.10 3.30 -5.33
CA GLN A 129 21.10 2.69 -6.20
C GLN A 129 20.47 2.18 -7.50
N VAL A 130 19.28 1.58 -7.41
CA VAL A 130 18.51 1.15 -8.59
C VAL A 130 18.20 2.34 -9.49
N LEU A 131 17.71 3.44 -8.91
CA LEU A 131 17.44 4.69 -9.62
C LEU A 131 18.71 5.29 -10.23
N ALA A 132 19.82 5.32 -9.48
CA ALA A 132 21.09 5.83 -9.98
C ALA A 132 21.61 5.04 -11.18
N TRP A 133 21.49 3.70 -11.16
CA TRP A 133 21.82 2.86 -12.30
C TRP A 133 20.91 3.16 -13.49
N TYR A 134 19.59 3.21 -13.29
CA TYR A 134 18.61 3.48 -14.35
C TYR A 134 18.88 4.82 -15.05
N MET A 135 19.18 5.87 -14.27
CA MET A 135 19.50 7.21 -14.76
C MET A 135 20.90 7.32 -15.40
N SER A 136 21.76 6.30 -15.24
CA SER A 136 23.09 6.30 -15.82
C SER A 136 23.07 5.88 -17.30
N ILE A 137 24.07 6.30 -18.07
CA ILE A 137 24.24 5.85 -19.46
C ILE A 137 24.39 4.32 -19.58
N ALA A 138 24.83 3.65 -18.51
CA ALA A 138 25.05 2.22 -18.50
C ALA A 138 23.74 1.40 -18.53
N SER A 139 22.59 2.00 -18.21
CA SER A 139 21.29 1.34 -18.38
C SER A 139 20.93 1.20 -19.85
N PHE A 140 21.48 2.03 -20.75
CA PHE A 140 21.02 2.19 -22.12
C PHE A 140 19.51 2.49 -22.23
N GLY A 141 18.93 3.10 -21.20
CA GLY A 141 17.49 3.34 -21.10
C GLY A 141 16.66 2.09 -20.76
N ASN A 142 17.31 0.97 -20.46
CA ASN A 142 16.60 -0.24 -20.02
C ASN A 142 16.09 -0.04 -18.59
N GLU A 143 14.80 -0.34 -18.41
CA GLU A 143 14.17 -0.32 -17.09
C GLU A 143 14.75 -1.42 -16.19
N PRO A 144 14.91 -1.16 -14.88
CA PRO A 144 15.43 -2.14 -13.94
C PRO A 144 14.41 -3.26 -13.71
N VAL A 145 14.80 -4.50 -13.97
CA VAL A 145 13.95 -5.67 -13.69
C VAL A 145 13.91 -5.94 -12.18
N PRO A 146 12.72 -6.00 -11.56
CA PRO A 146 12.59 -6.38 -10.16
C PRO A 146 13.15 -7.77 -9.85
N ASP A 147 13.70 -7.94 -8.66
CA ASP A 147 14.21 -9.24 -8.20
C ASP A 147 13.07 -10.16 -7.74
N SER A 148 11.97 -9.60 -7.23
CA SER A 148 10.83 -10.37 -6.71
C SER A 148 9.53 -9.59 -6.79
N LEU A 149 8.42 -10.32 -6.69
CA LEU A 149 7.10 -9.79 -6.40
C LEU A 149 6.78 -10.09 -4.94
N LEU A 150 6.27 -9.09 -4.21
CA LEU A 150 5.77 -9.25 -2.85
C LEU A 150 4.25 -9.18 -2.84
N ILE A 151 3.64 -10.05 -2.04
CA ILE A 151 2.24 -9.97 -1.62
C ILE A 151 2.26 -9.78 -0.11
N ASN A 152 1.72 -8.66 0.37
CA ASN A 152 1.74 -8.27 1.78
C ASN A 152 3.13 -8.37 2.44
N GLY A 153 4.17 -8.00 1.69
CA GLY A 153 5.55 -7.99 2.16
C GLY A 153 6.27 -9.35 2.10
N ALA A 154 5.61 -10.42 1.65
CA ALA A 154 6.24 -11.73 1.48
C ALA A 154 6.34 -12.11 -0.01
N GLY A 155 7.46 -12.71 -0.39
CA GLY A 155 7.72 -13.21 -1.73
C GLY A 155 8.80 -14.29 -1.70
N SER A 156 9.24 -14.71 -2.87
CA SER A 156 10.26 -15.75 -3.03
C SER A 156 11.25 -15.38 -4.11
N PHE A 157 12.52 -15.72 -3.90
CA PHE A 157 13.59 -15.54 -4.86
C PHE A 157 14.40 -16.83 -4.99
N ASP A 158 14.76 -17.21 -6.22
CA ASP A 158 15.68 -18.31 -6.46
C ASP A 158 17.13 -17.83 -6.20
N CYS A 159 17.67 -18.23 -5.05
CA CYS A 159 19.02 -17.87 -4.64
C CYS A 159 20.13 -18.35 -5.59
N SER A 160 19.87 -19.35 -6.44
CA SER A 160 20.84 -19.74 -7.47
C SER A 160 21.02 -18.68 -8.56
N MET A 161 20.05 -17.76 -8.70
CA MET A 161 20.11 -16.62 -9.62
C MET A 161 20.85 -15.41 -9.03
N ALA A 162 21.28 -15.46 -7.76
CA ALA A 162 22.04 -14.38 -7.14
C ALA A 162 23.38 -14.17 -7.86
N VAL A 163 23.66 -12.93 -8.26
CA VAL A 163 24.93 -12.58 -8.90
C VAL A 163 26.00 -12.26 -7.84
N PRO A 164 27.25 -12.75 -7.99
CA PRO A 164 28.32 -12.48 -7.01
C PRO A 164 28.60 -10.99 -6.76
N ALA A 165 28.33 -10.13 -7.74
CA ALA A 165 28.49 -8.68 -7.62
C ALA A 165 27.42 -7.99 -6.74
N ARG A 166 26.32 -8.69 -6.43
CA ARG A 166 25.20 -8.20 -5.61
C ARG A 166 24.73 -9.34 -4.69
N PRO A 167 25.54 -9.69 -3.67
CA PRO A 167 25.24 -10.81 -2.81
C PRO A 167 23.93 -10.54 -2.05
N VAL A 168 23.10 -11.58 -1.95
CA VAL A 168 21.89 -11.61 -1.13
C VAL A 168 22.10 -12.58 0.03
N ASP A 169 21.51 -12.26 1.19
CA ASP A 169 21.49 -13.17 2.32
C ASP A 169 20.34 -14.16 2.16
N CYS A 170 20.67 -15.37 1.70
CA CYS A 170 19.70 -16.39 1.38
C CYS A 170 19.26 -17.16 2.62
N ILE A 171 18.07 -16.83 3.10
CA ILE A 171 17.43 -17.51 4.23
C ILE A 171 16.33 -18.42 3.70
N GLU A 172 16.52 -19.73 3.86
CA GLU A 172 15.47 -20.70 3.55
C GLU A 172 14.37 -20.62 4.62
N GLN A 173 13.29 -19.91 4.29
CA GLN A 173 12.10 -19.84 5.11
C GLN A 173 10.89 -20.35 4.33
N GLN A 174 10.11 -21.26 4.93
CA GLN A 174 8.80 -21.59 4.41
C GLN A 174 7.88 -20.36 4.57
N ALA A 175 7.67 -19.64 3.47
CA ALA A 175 6.63 -18.63 3.40
C ALA A 175 5.29 -19.34 3.11
N ASN A 176 4.36 -19.29 4.06
CA ASN A 176 3.00 -19.69 3.79
C ASN A 176 2.30 -18.56 3.03
N LEU A 177 2.36 -18.62 1.69
CA LEU A 177 1.71 -17.65 0.80
C LEU A 177 0.23 -17.98 0.54
N SER A 178 -0.34 -18.94 1.29
CA SER A 178 -1.76 -19.28 1.20
C SER A 178 -2.61 -18.28 1.97
N TYR A 179 -2.68 -17.04 1.47
CA TYR A 179 -3.50 -15.97 2.06
C TYR A 179 -5.01 -16.25 2.03
N LEU A 180 -5.44 -17.16 1.15
CA LEU A 180 -6.84 -17.41 0.82
C LEU A 180 -7.20 -18.91 0.81
N SER A 181 -6.33 -19.79 1.32
CA SER A 181 -6.69 -21.19 1.55
C SER A 181 -7.76 -21.26 2.65
N ASP A 182 -8.74 -22.13 2.49
CA ASP A 182 -9.81 -22.39 3.47
C ASP A 182 -10.92 -21.33 3.59
N ILE A 183 -11.19 -20.61 2.49
CA ILE A 183 -12.34 -19.71 2.42
C ILE A 183 -13.50 -20.37 1.66
N ASP A 184 -14.43 -20.93 2.43
CA ASP A 184 -15.74 -21.45 1.98
C ASP A 184 -16.83 -20.37 1.88
N THR A 185 -16.50 -19.12 2.24
CA THR A 185 -17.45 -18.00 2.29
C THR A 185 -17.14 -16.96 1.21
N SER A 186 -18.12 -16.17 0.80
CA SER A 186 -17.89 -15.04 -0.11
C SER A 186 -17.05 -13.97 0.59
N PHE A 187 -16.02 -13.45 -0.08
CA PHE A 187 -15.13 -12.42 0.46
C PHE A 187 -14.87 -11.31 -0.54
N ARG A 188 -14.60 -10.10 -0.03
CA ARG A 188 -14.09 -8.97 -0.80
C ARG A 188 -12.57 -8.98 -0.77
N LEU A 189 -11.98 -8.83 -1.94
CA LEU A 189 -10.55 -8.61 -2.08
C LEU A 189 -10.29 -7.15 -2.46
N ARG A 190 -9.57 -6.43 -1.62
CA ARG A 190 -9.06 -5.09 -1.87
C ARG A 190 -7.63 -5.25 -2.36
N VAL A 191 -7.33 -4.78 -3.56
CA VAL A 191 -6.02 -4.96 -4.19
C VAL A 191 -5.40 -3.59 -4.45
N VAL A 192 -4.16 -3.40 -4.00
CA VAL A 192 -3.39 -2.18 -4.21
C VAL A 192 -2.06 -2.55 -4.85
N ASN A 193 -1.73 -1.91 -5.98
CA ASN A 193 -0.38 -1.99 -6.53
C ASN A 193 0.53 -0.99 -5.79
N THR A 194 1.43 -1.52 -4.95
CA THR A 194 2.43 -0.73 -4.22
C THR A 194 3.78 -0.70 -4.95
N GLY A 195 3.90 -1.39 -6.08
CA GLY A 195 5.11 -1.51 -6.88
C GLY A 195 5.63 -0.17 -7.39
N SER A 196 6.94 -0.09 -7.52
CA SER A 196 7.63 1.10 -7.98
C SER A 196 7.64 1.25 -9.50
N LEU A 197 7.56 0.13 -10.23
CA LEU A 197 7.68 0.04 -11.69
C LEU A 197 6.70 -0.97 -12.31
N ALA A 198 6.61 -2.18 -11.78
CA ALA A 198 5.95 -3.31 -12.42
C ALA A 198 4.42 -3.29 -12.24
N GLY A 199 3.72 -3.67 -13.31
CA GLY A 199 2.33 -4.11 -13.24
C GLY A 199 2.25 -5.61 -12.95
N PHE A 200 1.09 -6.07 -12.47
CA PHE A 200 0.83 -7.49 -12.30
C PHE A 200 -0.54 -7.87 -12.88
N THR A 201 -0.69 -9.14 -13.21
CA THR A 201 -1.99 -9.75 -13.51
C THR A 201 -2.34 -10.67 -12.35
N LEU A 202 -3.54 -10.51 -11.80
CA LEU A 202 -4.06 -11.35 -10.73
C LEU A 202 -5.11 -12.32 -11.30
N SER A 203 -4.95 -13.61 -11.02
CA SER A 203 -5.89 -14.65 -11.40
C SER A 203 -6.12 -15.62 -10.24
N PHE A 204 -7.31 -16.21 -10.19
CA PHE A 204 -7.66 -17.27 -9.23
C PHE A 204 -8.11 -18.50 -9.99
N GLU A 205 -7.60 -19.66 -9.59
CA GLU A 205 -8.02 -20.92 -10.20
C GLU A 205 -9.50 -21.20 -9.87
N ASN A 206 -10.30 -21.43 -10.91
CA ASN A 206 -11.68 -21.92 -10.84
C ASN A 206 -12.67 -21.08 -9.99
N LYS A 207 -12.40 -19.79 -9.74
CA LYS A 207 -13.33 -18.88 -9.05
C LYS A 207 -13.63 -17.65 -9.91
N PRO A 208 -14.91 -17.31 -10.18
CA PRO A 208 -15.25 -16.07 -10.88
C PRO A 208 -14.92 -14.86 -9.99
N LEU A 209 -14.33 -13.82 -10.59
CA LEU A 209 -14.13 -12.52 -9.95
C LEU A 209 -15.20 -11.54 -10.41
N THR A 210 -15.79 -10.82 -9.48
CA THR A 210 -16.67 -9.69 -9.76
C THR A 210 -15.94 -8.42 -9.38
N LEU A 211 -15.70 -7.54 -10.37
CA LEU A 211 -15.18 -6.20 -10.10
C LEU A 211 -16.32 -5.36 -9.50
N ILE A 212 -16.09 -4.81 -8.31
CA ILE A 212 -17.08 -4.00 -7.58
C ILE A 212 -16.64 -2.54 -7.40
N GLN A 213 -15.33 -2.25 -7.47
CA GLN A 213 -14.79 -0.91 -7.22
C GLN A 213 -13.41 -0.76 -7.86
N VAL A 214 -13.13 0.43 -8.41
CA VAL A 214 -11.80 0.86 -8.89
C VAL A 214 -11.49 2.24 -8.29
N ASP A 215 -10.35 2.39 -7.61
CA ASP A 215 -9.90 3.65 -7.01
C ASP A 215 -10.99 4.40 -6.22
N SER A 216 -11.74 3.63 -5.43
CA SER A 216 -12.85 4.11 -4.61
C SER A 216 -14.07 4.65 -5.38
N THR A 217 -14.17 4.33 -6.67
CA THR A 217 -15.35 4.56 -7.52
C THR A 217 -16.02 3.24 -7.90
N GLU A 218 -17.35 3.19 -7.83
CA GLU A 218 -18.17 2.03 -8.20
C GLU A 218 -18.42 1.94 -9.72
#